data_AF-A0A6G1IDN2-F1
#
_entry.id   AF-A0A6G1IDN2-F1
#
_cell.length_a   1.000
_cell.length_b   1.000
_cell.length_c   1.000
_cell.angle_alpha   90.00
_cell.angle_beta   90.00
_cell.angle_gamma   90.00
#
_symmetry.space_group_name_H-M   'P 1'
#
loop_
_entity.id
_entity.type
_entity.pdbx_description
1 polymer ?
#
loop_
_entity_poly.entity_id
_entity_poly.type
_entity_poly.pdbx_seq_one_letter_code
_entity_poly.pdbx_strand_id
1 'polypeptide(L)'
;MVVALYRLSQTPGKLPRLEEELAVAMPDASQLVPWGMLETLLYLSAVIKEALRMAYGTASRLIRSAVSMAVMHLCQHPDIFDEPEKFEPERWIHKNKPTDLFAYAELCLVLAAIVRRFDLTLHDTDFSDVESVCDALMPMPKPDSKGVRVMVS
;
A
#
# COMPACT_ATOMS: atom_id res chain seq x y z
N MET A 1 2.83 4.21 0.13
CA MET A 1 1.93 4.64 1.22
C MET A 1 0.65 5.30 0.74
N VAL A 2 0.71 6.25 -0.20
CA VAL A 2 -0.49 6.91 -0.76
C VAL A 2 -1.52 5.91 -1.31
N VAL A 3 -1.10 4.94 -2.13
CA VAL A 3 -1.98 3.89 -2.68
C VAL A 3 -2.66 3.07 -1.56
N ALA A 4 -1.93 2.75 -0.48
CA ALA A 4 -2.48 1.99 0.63
C ALA A 4 -3.63 2.75 1.31
N LEU A 5 -3.39 4.01 1.67
CA LEU A 5 -4.38 4.86 2.35
C LEU A 5 -5.62 5.10 1.48
N TYR A 6 -5.41 5.44 0.20
CA TYR A 6 -6.52 5.62 -0.73
C TYR A 6 -7.35 4.34 -0.86
N ARG A 7 -6.73 3.19 -1.12
CA ARG A 7 -7.46 1.92 -1.29
C ARG A 7 -8.15 1.46 -0.02
N LEU A 8 -7.55 1.64 1.15
CA LEU A 8 -8.20 1.35 2.44
C LEU A 8 -9.45 2.21 2.65
N SER A 9 -9.38 3.52 2.34
CA SER A 9 -10.53 4.42 2.46
C SER A 9 -11.67 4.07 1.50
N GLN A 10 -11.36 3.50 0.34
CA GLN A 10 -12.34 3.13 -0.68
C GLN A 10 -12.88 1.70 -0.53
N THR A 11 -12.26 0.87 0.30
CA THR A 11 -12.65 -0.55 0.43
C THR A 11 -13.33 -0.81 1.78
N PRO A 12 -14.67 -0.91 1.82
CA PRO A 12 -15.39 -1.08 3.08
C PRO A 12 -14.95 -2.37 3.79
N GLY A 13 -14.81 -2.30 5.12
CA GLY A 13 -14.41 -3.44 5.96
C GLY A 13 -12.91 -3.71 6.02
N LYS A 14 -12.09 -3.20 5.10
CA LYS A 14 -10.63 -3.43 5.15
C LYS A 14 -9.93 -2.55 6.18
N LEU A 15 -10.33 -1.28 6.28
CA LEU A 15 -9.78 -0.35 7.26
C LEU A 15 -10.14 -0.74 8.71
N PRO A 16 -11.42 -1.01 9.06
CA PRO A 16 -11.77 -1.46 10.41
C PRO A 16 -11.02 -2.72 10.85
N ARG A 17 -10.85 -3.68 9.93
CA ARG A 17 -10.08 -4.90 10.21
C ARG A 17 -8.60 -4.61 10.53
N LEU A 18 -8.00 -3.63 9.85
CA LEU A 18 -6.63 -3.20 10.14
C LEU A 18 -6.56 -2.46 11.48
N GLU A 19 -7.54 -1.60 11.77
CA GLU A 19 -7.65 -0.90 13.05
C GLU A 19 -7.80 -1.87 14.22
N GLU A 20 -8.58 -2.94 14.08
CA GLU A 20 -8.73 -3.98 15.09
C GLU A 20 -7.39 -4.69 15.39
N GLU A 21 -6.65 -5.10 14.35
CA GLU A 21 -5.34 -5.74 14.52
C GLU A 21 -4.34 -4.77 15.19
N LEU A 22 -4.33 -3.51 14.74
CA LEU A 22 -3.46 -2.48 15.29
C LEU A 22 -3.86 -2.06 16.71
N ALA A 23 -5.14 -2.07 17.07
CA ALA A 23 -5.58 -1.72 18.42
C ALA A 23 -5.08 -2.73 19.46
N VAL A 24 -4.98 -4.00 19.08
CA VAL A 24 -4.41 -5.06 19.94
C VAL A 24 -2.90 -4.86 20.12
N ALA A 25 -2.17 -4.57 19.03
CA ALA A 25 -0.72 -4.42 19.05
C ALA A 25 -0.25 -3.04 19.56
N MET A 26 -1.07 -2.01 19.37
CA MET A 26 -0.82 -0.61 19.74
C MET A 26 -2.00 -0.05 20.54
N PRO A 27 -2.18 -0.45 21.83
CA PRO A 27 -3.27 0.04 22.65
C PRO A 27 -3.23 1.56 22.84
N ASP A 28 -2.04 2.11 23.10
CA ASP A 28 -1.78 3.54 23.17
C ASP A 28 -1.29 4.07 21.83
N ALA A 29 -2.09 4.92 21.20
CA ALA A 29 -1.77 5.54 19.92
C ALA A 29 -0.55 6.48 20.00
N SER A 30 -0.25 7.05 21.17
CA SER A 30 0.82 8.05 21.35
C SER A 30 2.21 7.41 21.41
N GLN A 31 2.29 6.13 21.79
CA GLN A 31 3.54 5.41 21.93
C GLN A 31 4.01 4.82 20.60
N LEU A 32 5.32 4.85 20.38
CA LEU A 32 5.95 4.16 19.27
C LEU A 32 6.17 2.70 19.68
N VAL A 33 5.58 1.77 18.93
CA VAL A 33 5.84 0.34 19.12
C VAL A 33 7.10 -0.08 18.37
N PRO A 34 7.85 -1.08 18.88
CA PRO A 34 8.99 -1.63 18.16
C PRO A 34 8.56 -2.23 16.81
N TRP A 35 9.34 -1.97 15.76
CA TRP A 35 9.08 -2.52 14.43
C TRP A 35 8.96 -4.05 14.41
N GLY A 36 9.78 -4.75 15.21
CA GLY A 36 9.75 -6.22 15.31
C GLY A 36 8.40 -6.78 15.77
N MET A 37 7.54 -5.98 16.41
CA MET A 37 6.16 -6.37 16.69
C MET A 37 5.27 -6.17 15.46
N LEU A 38 5.40 -5.03 14.77
CA LEU A 38 4.60 -4.69 13.60
C LEU A 38 4.83 -5.63 12.42
N GLU A 39 6.05 -6.12 12.21
CA GLU A 39 6.34 -7.06 11.12
C GLU A 39 5.63 -8.42 11.28
N THR A 40 5.28 -8.77 12.52
CA THR A 40 4.57 -10.02 12.81
C THR A 40 3.07 -9.92 12.55
N LEU A 41 2.53 -8.70 12.43
CA LEU A 41 1.13 -8.46 12.14
C LEU A 41 0.82 -8.88 10.71
N LEU A 42 -0.03 -9.90 10.58
CA LEU A 42 -0.30 -10.57 9.32
C LEU A 42 -1.09 -9.67 8.39
N TYR A 43 -2.09 -8.97 8.91
CA TYR A 43 -2.96 -8.16 8.09
C TYR A 43 -2.32 -6.81 7.71
N LEU A 44 -1.59 -6.15 8.62
CA LEU A 44 -0.75 -4.99 8.30
C LEU A 44 0.24 -5.32 7.18
N SER A 45 0.95 -6.43 7.31
CA SER A 45 1.91 -6.89 6.29
C SER A 45 1.23 -7.17 4.95
N ALA A 46 0.06 -7.80 5.00
CA ALA A 46 -0.75 -8.09 3.83
C ALA A 46 -1.22 -6.83 3.10
N VAL A 47 -1.66 -5.81 3.85
CA VAL A 47 -2.06 -4.50 3.32
C VAL A 47 -0.88 -3.81 2.63
N ILE A 48 0.30 -3.82 3.26
CA ILE A 48 1.50 -3.21 2.68
C ILE A 48 1.89 -3.92 1.39
N LYS A 49 1.92 -5.25 1.39
CA LYS A 49 2.28 -6.04 0.20
C LYS A 49 1.30 -5.85 -0.96
N GLU A 50 0.00 -5.81 -0.68
CA GLU A 50 -1.00 -5.53 -1.70
C GLU A 50 -0.89 -4.11 -2.24
N ALA A 51 -0.68 -3.13 -1.37
CA ALA A 51 -0.46 -1.75 -1.79
C ALA A 51 0.82 -1.60 -2.64
N LEU A 52 1.89 -2.33 -2.32
CA LEU A 52 3.12 -2.35 -3.12
C LEU A 52 2.89 -3.00 -4.49
N ARG A 53 2.11 -4.09 -4.57
CA ARG A 53 1.71 -4.70 -5.86
C ARG A 53 1.00 -3.69 -6.75
N MET A 54 0.04 -2.94 -6.19
CA MET A 54 -0.76 -1.97 -6.94
C MET A 54 -0.06 -0.64 -7.20
N ALA A 55 0.99 -0.31 -6.44
CA ALA A 55 1.81 0.86 -6.67
C ALA A 55 2.85 0.65 -7.79
N TYR A 56 3.01 -0.59 -8.27
CA TYR A 56 3.87 -1.04 -9.37
C TYR A 56 5.38 -0.75 -9.25
N GLY A 57 5.80 0.01 -8.23
CA GLY A 57 7.21 0.30 -7.95
C GLY A 57 7.92 1.01 -9.10
N THR A 58 9.25 0.99 -9.09
CA THR A 58 10.05 1.57 -10.19
C THR A 58 10.13 0.58 -11.35
N ALA A 59 9.65 0.97 -12.53
CA ALA A 59 9.98 0.25 -13.75
C ALA A 59 11.36 0.74 -14.22
N SER A 60 12.34 -0.15 -14.21
CA SER A 60 13.68 0.17 -14.72
C SER A 60 14.10 -0.81 -15.80
N ARG A 61 14.89 -0.30 -16.76
CA ARG A 61 15.65 -1.13 -17.68
C ARG A 61 16.92 -1.56 -16.96
N LEU A 62 17.27 -2.85 -17.01
CA LEU A 62 18.63 -3.24 -16.68
C LEU A 62 19.55 -2.63 -17.74
N ILE A 63 20.51 -1.80 -17.33
CA ILE A 63 21.41 -1.02 -18.23
C ILE A 63 22.16 -1.91 -19.25
N ARG A 64 22.17 -3.23 -19.06
CA ARG A 64 22.91 -4.20 -19.87
C ARG A 64 22.04 -5.04 -20.83
N SER A 65 20.72 -4.91 -20.84
CA SER A 65 19.86 -5.62 -21.80
C SER A 65 18.70 -4.75 -22.26
N ALA A 66 18.32 -4.85 -23.54
CA ALA A 66 17.18 -4.12 -24.10
C ALA A 66 15.81 -4.63 -23.59
N VAL A 67 15.80 -5.51 -22.59
CA VAL A 67 14.58 -6.08 -22.00
C VAL A 67 14.16 -5.17 -20.85
N SER A 68 13.07 -4.44 -21.06
CA SER A 68 12.39 -3.70 -19.99
C SER A 68 11.42 -4.63 -19.28
N MET A 69 11.37 -4.58 -17.94
CA MET A 69 10.30 -5.25 -17.19
C MET A 69 9.05 -4.39 -17.22
N ALA A 70 7.97 -4.94 -17.77
CA ALA A 70 6.66 -4.33 -17.74
C ALA A 70 5.98 -4.69 -16.39
N VAL A 71 6.52 -4.15 -15.28
CA VAL A 71 6.13 -4.51 -13.90
C VAL A 71 4.63 -4.33 -13.69
N MET A 72 4.05 -3.26 -14.23
CA MET A 72 2.60 -3.02 -14.21
C MET A 72 1.82 -4.19 -14.82
N HIS A 73 2.21 -4.68 -16.00
CA HIS A 73 1.53 -5.78 -16.67
C HIS A 73 1.61 -7.10 -15.88
N LEU A 74 2.73 -7.38 -15.22
CA LEU A 74 2.86 -8.56 -14.36
C LEU A 74 1.97 -8.44 -13.13
N CYS A 75 1.97 -7.28 -12.47
CA CYS A 75 1.14 -7.01 -11.29
C CYS A 75 -0.36 -6.99 -11.61
N GLN A 76 -0.72 -6.77 -12.88
CA GLN A 76 -2.10 -6.76 -13.39
C GLN A 76 -2.48 -8.03 -14.17
N HIS A 77 -1.60 -9.03 -14.24
CA HIS A 77 -1.86 -10.22 -15.06
C HIS A 77 -2.90 -11.14 -14.38
N PRO A 78 -4.02 -11.47 -15.05
CA PRO A 78 -5.09 -12.28 -14.44
C PRO A 78 -4.63 -13.70 -14.10
N ASP A 79 -3.73 -14.30 -14.88
CA ASP A 79 -3.20 -15.64 -14.57
C ASP A 79 -2.28 -15.68 -13.33
N ILE A 80 -1.81 -14.51 -12.86
CA ILE A 80 -0.94 -14.40 -11.68
C ILE A 80 -1.73 -13.94 -10.46
N PHE A 81 -2.65 -12.99 -10.67
CA PHE A 81 -3.47 -12.39 -9.63
C PHE A 81 -4.93 -12.44 -10.05
N ASP A 82 -5.74 -13.22 -9.33
CA ASP A 82 -7.19 -13.20 -9.46
C ASP A 82 -7.70 -11.79 -9.11
N GLU A 83 -8.56 -11.24 -9.98
CA GLU A 83 -9.17 -9.91 -9.86
C GLU A 83 -8.12 -8.82 -9.54
N PRO A 84 -7.12 -8.62 -10.42
CA PRO A 84 -5.91 -7.85 -10.12
C PRO A 84 -6.18 -6.36 -9.81
N GLU A 85 -7.30 -5.82 -10.25
CA GLU A 85 -7.77 -4.46 -9.99
C GLU A 85 -8.36 -4.27 -8.58
N LYS A 86 -8.79 -5.36 -7.93
CA LYS A 86 -9.34 -5.31 -6.57
C LYS A 86 -8.22 -5.25 -5.54
N PHE A 87 -8.44 -4.43 -4.51
CA PHE A 87 -7.55 -4.36 -3.36
C PHE A 87 -7.88 -5.49 -2.38
N GLU A 88 -7.11 -6.58 -2.41
CA GLU A 88 -7.32 -7.75 -1.54
C GLU A 88 -6.06 -8.11 -0.75
N PRO A 89 -5.88 -7.52 0.44
CA PRO A 89 -4.79 -7.88 1.34
C PRO A 89 -4.72 -9.38 1.65
N GLU A 90 -5.87 -10.06 1.76
CA GLU A 90 -5.98 -11.46 2.17
C GLU A 90 -5.14 -12.42 1.32
N ARG A 91 -4.85 -12.05 0.06
CA ARG A 91 -3.97 -12.77 -0.86
C ARG A 91 -2.58 -13.07 -0.30
N TRP A 92 -2.13 -12.28 0.66
CA TRP A 92 -0.78 -12.33 1.23
C TRP A 92 -0.71 -13.02 2.60
N ILE A 93 -1.85 -13.32 3.25
CA ILE A 93 -1.89 -13.85 4.63
C ILE A 93 -1.12 -15.17 4.77
N HIS A 94 -1.18 -16.05 3.77
CA HIS A 94 -0.48 -17.35 3.78
C HIS A 94 0.91 -17.31 3.13
N LYS A 95 1.31 -16.16 2.58
CA LYS A 95 2.57 -15.97 1.84
C LYS A 95 3.54 -15.03 2.57
N ASN A 96 3.23 -14.68 3.81
CA ASN A 96 3.94 -13.64 4.54
C ASN A 96 5.28 -14.17 5.08
N LYS A 97 6.36 -13.99 4.31
CA LYS A 97 7.73 -14.13 4.83
C LYS A 97 8.18 -12.81 5.46
N PRO A 98 8.87 -12.83 6.61
CA PRO A 98 9.57 -11.65 7.14
C PRO A 98 10.47 -11.11 6.04
N THR A 99 10.36 -9.81 5.80
CA THR A 99 11.17 -9.13 4.78
C THR A 99 12.12 -8.20 5.51
N ASP A 100 13.37 -8.63 5.65
CA ASP A 100 14.44 -7.89 6.34
C ASP A 100 14.92 -6.70 5.48
N LEU A 101 14.02 -5.76 5.21
CA LEU A 101 14.32 -4.56 4.44
C LEU A 101 13.95 -3.33 5.27
N PHE A 102 14.91 -2.43 5.47
CA PHE A 102 14.73 -1.20 6.24
C PHE A 102 13.55 -0.35 5.73
N ALA A 103 13.37 -0.28 4.41
CA ALA A 103 12.22 0.40 3.81
C ALA A 103 10.87 -0.23 4.21
N TYR A 104 10.80 -1.56 4.40
CA TYR A 104 9.58 -2.22 4.87
C TYR A 104 9.23 -1.80 6.31
N ALA A 105 10.25 -1.62 7.16
CA ALA A 105 10.05 -1.12 8.52
C ALA A 105 9.44 0.28 8.54
N GLU A 106 9.93 1.18 7.68
CA GLU A 106 9.35 2.51 7.53
C GLU A 106 7.89 2.45 7.09
N LEU A 107 7.54 1.60 6.11
CA LEU A 107 6.16 1.43 5.66
C LEU A 107 5.24 0.92 6.78
N CYS A 108 5.70 -0.04 7.59
CA CYS A 108 4.96 -0.54 8.75
C CYS A 108 4.71 0.56 9.76
N LEU A 109 5.76 1.28 10.15
CA LEU A 109 5.67 2.34 11.17
C LEU A 109 4.75 3.48 10.72
N VAL A 110 4.92 3.94 9.47
CA VAL A 110 4.13 5.05 8.91
C VAL A 110 2.66 4.65 8.79
N LEU A 111 2.35 3.50 8.22
CA LEU A 111 0.96 3.08 8.05
C LEU A 111 0.27 2.85 9.39
N ALA A 112 0.93 2.16 10.32
CA ALA A 112 0.39 1.90 11.65
C ALA A 112 0.16 3.21 12.43
N ALA A 113 1.11 4.14 12.39
CA ALA A 113 0.97 5.44 13.02
C ALA A 113 -0.17 6.26 12.41
N ILE A 114 -0.31 6.27 11.08
CA ILE A 114 -1.38 7.02 10.41
C ILE A 114 -2.75 6.46 10.81
N VAL A 115 -2.96 5.15 10.63
CA VAL A 115 -4.24 4.49 10.91
C VAL A 115 -4.63 4.60 12.39
N ARG A 116 -3.65 4.52 13.31
CA ARG A 116 -3.94 4.51 14.75
C ARG A 116 -4.15 5.91 15.34
N ARG A 117 -3.55 6.96 14.74
CA ARG A 117 -3.49 8.31 15.33
C ARG A 117 -4.39 9.33 14.65
N PHE A 118 -4.79 9.10 13.41
CA PHE A 118 -5.52 10.08 12.61
C PHE A 118 -6.75 9.46 11.97
N ASP A 119 -7.84 10.20 12.02
CA ASP A 119 -8.98 9.93 11.13
C ASP A 119 -8.76 10.72 9.84
N LEU A 120 -8.79 10.02 8.71
CA LEU A 120 -8.48 10.58 7.39
C LEU A 120 -9.71 10.49 6.49
N THR A 121 -10.25 11.64 6.11
CA THR A 121 -11.30 11.72 5.09
C THR A 121 -10.74 12.28 3.79
N LEU A 122 -11.03 11.63 2.66
CA LEU A 122 -10.60 12.12 1.34
C LEU A 122 -11.25 13.47 1.03
N HIS A 123 -10.47 14.36 0.42
CA HIS A 123 -10.91 15.69 0.00
C HIS A 123 -10.63 15.89 -1.49
N ASP A 124 -11.67 16.09 -2.29
CA ASP A 124 -11.56 16.34 -3.74
C ASP A 124 -10.59 15.38 -4.46
N THR A 125 -10.59 14.10 -4.08
CA THR A 125 -9.69 13.08 -4.60
C THR A 125 -10.50 11.93 -5.16
N ASP A 126 -10.19 11.50 -6.38
CA ASP A 126 -10.81 10.33 -7.00
C ASP A 126 -9.76 9.28 -7.44
N PHE A 127 -10.22 8.20 -8.08
CA PHE A 127 -9.33 7.12 -8.49
C PHE A 127 -8.29 7.58 -9.52
N SER A 128 -8.64 8.53 -10.39
CA SER A 128 -7.74 9.03 -11.43
C SER A 128 -6.55 9.82 -10.86
N ASP A 129 -6.64 10.29 -9.61
CA ASP A 129 -5.53 10.93 -8.91
C ASP A 129 -4.48 9.92 -8.39
N VAL A 130 -4.80 8.62 -8.41
CA VAL A 130 -3.96 7.51 -7.90
C VAL A 130 -3.66 6.47 -8.97
N GLU A 131 -4.51 6.36 -9.98
CA GLU A 131 -4.35 5.47 -11.12
C GLU A 131 -3.06 5.80 -11.88
N SER A 132 -2.28 4.77 -12.18
CA SER A 132 -1.08 4.92 -13.01
C SER A 132 -1.47 4.89 -14.48
N VAL A 133 -1.36 6.04 -15.15
CA VAL A 133 -1.73 6.18 -16.58
C VAL A 133 -0.52 6.14 -17.52
N CYS A 134 0.70 6.33 -16.98
CA CYS A 134 1.93 6.31 -17.75
C CYS A 134 3.09 5.74 -16.92
N ASP A 135 3.97 5.00 -17.59
CA ASP A 135 5.24 4.52 -17.05
C ASP A 135 6.38 5.44 -17.49
N ALA A 136 6.84 6.31 -16.58
CA ALA A 136 7.89 7.28 -16.84
C ALA A 136 8.99 7.15 -15.78
N LEU A 137 9.62 5.97 -15.70
CA LEU A 137 10.53 5.50 -14.62
C LEU A 137 9.78 5.19 -13.31
N MET A 138 8.82 6.03 -12.95
CA MET A 138 7.83 5.75 -11.91
C MET A 138 6.42 5.80 -12.52
N PRO A 139 5.46 5.04 -11.97
CA PRO A 139 4.06 5.12 -12.35
C PRO A 139 3.52 6.49 -11.97
N MET A 140 2.97 7.20 -12.94
CA MET A 140 2.48 8.57 -12.77
C MET A 140 0.96 8.62 -12.97
N PRO A 141 0.23 9.40 -12.15
CA PRO A 141 -1.16 9.74 -12.43
C PRO A 141 -1.26 10.73 -13.59
N LYS A 142 -2.50 11.08 -13.95
CA LYS A 142 -2.78 12.09 -14.97
C LYS A 142 -2.02 13.41 -14.67
N PRO A 143 -1.51 14.15 -15.68
CA PRO A 143 -0.68 15.33 -15.44
C PRO A 143 -1.36 16.47 -14.65
N ASP A 144 -2.70 16.54 -14.68
CA ASP A 144 -3.53 17.51 -13.98
C ASP A 144 -3.96 17.04 -12.57
N SER A 145 -3.53 15.85 -12.15
CA SER A 145 -3.78 15.33 -10.80
C SER A 145 -3.18 16.28 -9.77
N LYS A 146 -3.99 16.59 -8.76
CA LYS A 146 -3.56 17.32 -7.56
C LYS A 146 -3.08 16.36 -6.46
N GLY A 147 -2.98 15.07 -6.78
CA GLY A 147 -2.65 14.00 -5.85
C GLY A 147 -3.75 13.73 -4.81
N VAL A 148 -3.48 12.77 -3.94
CA VAL A 148 -4.38 12.42 -2.82
C VAL A 148 -4.35 13.53 -1.79
N ARG A 149 -5.51 14.15 -1.57
CA ARG A 149 -5.73 15.16 -0.55
C ARG A 149 -6.65 14.60 0.52
N VAL A 150 -6.27 14.81 1.77
CA VAL A 150 -6.99 14.33 2.95
C VAL A 150 -7.22 15.47 3.92
N MET A 151 -8.38 15.46 4.57
CA MET A 151 -8.64 16.23 5.78
C MET A 151 -8.29 15.37 6.98
N VAL A 152 -7.64 15.98 7.97
CA VAL A 152 -7.26 15.35 9.23
C VAL A 152 -8.12 15.98 10.32
N SER A 153 -8.85 15.15 11.06
CA SER A 153 -9.66 15.56 12.22
C SER A 153 -9.13 15.01 13.53
#